data_AF-A0A8C8JG60-F1
#
_entry.id   AF-A0A8C8JG60-F1
#
_cell.length_a   1.000
_cell.length_b   1.000
_cell.length_c   1.000
_cell.angle_alpha   90.00
_cell.angle_beta   90.00
_cell.angle_gamma   90.00
#
_symmetry.space_group_name_H-M   'P 1'
#
loop_
_entity.id
_entity.type
_entity.pdbx_description
1 polymer ?
#
loop_
_entity_poly.entity_id
_entity_poly.type
_entity_poly.pdbx_seq_one_letter_code
_entity_poly.pdbx_strand_id
1 'polypeptide(L)'
;MKQVAPQPEFMIWTRDSHPHVPSGELSTDVVIQVISNMTQTIREFLLDMPVYPALRNHDNWPQHSNSTHTTTQIYIQNTKAVRELYSERLVKIIRNYREIISGHFYGHTHRDSIMFLQDQQGGPVSSLFVTPAVTPIKKAEEPYSNNRAFHMYIFLSLKDIWQYYLNLIEANQEKRSDWKLEYLGQSETFQKYFCHFMVSYDVCDGACKLTQVFAVHIKQMASKWYCCTKGEGIHEKNFFFQCTCFISQK
;
A
#
# COMPACT_ATOMS: atom_id res chain seq x y z
N MET A 1 -7.96 -17.15 -1.02
CA MET A 1 -8.65 -16.55 0.14
C MET A 1 -9.47 -17.57 0.92
N LYS A 2 -10.64 -18.04 0.44
CA LYS A 2 -11.56 -18.94 1.17
C LYS A 2 -10.94 -20.19 1.81
N GLN A 3 -9.90 -20.75 1.22
CA GLN A 3 -9.28 -22.00 1.67
C GLN A 3 -8.09 -21.81 2.63
N VAL A 4 -7.53 -20.60 2.70
CA VAL A 4 -6.21 -20.36 3.32
C VAL A 4 -6.22 -19.32 4.43
N ALA A 5 -7.23 -18.46 4.45
CA ALA A 5 -7.41 -17.43 5.46
C ALA A 5 -8.71 -17.70 6.23
N PRO A 6 -8.78 -17.31 7.53
CA PRO A 6 -10.04 -17.22 8.26
C PRO A 6 -11.11 -16.46 7.47
N GLN A 7 -12.38 -16.79 7.71
CA GLN A 7 -13.50 -16.14 7.03
C GLN A 7 -13.60 -14.67 7.49
N PRO A 8 -13.47 -13.69 6.58
CA PRO A 8 -13.60 -12.28 6.94
C PRO A 8 -15.07 -11.86 7.06
N GLU A 9 -15.33 -10.81 7.83
CA GLU A 9 -16.66 -10.21 8.01
C GLU A 9 -17.08 -9.32 6.84
N PHE A 10 -16.10 -8.71 6.15
CA PHE A 10 -16.30 -7.89 4.97
C PHE A 10 -15.01 -7.81 4.14
N MET A 11 -15.12 -7.29 2.91
CA MET A 11 -13.99 -7.03 2.03
C MET A 11 -13.95 -5.58 1.58
N ILE A 12 -12.75 -4.97 1.60
CA ILE A 12 -12.46 -3.70 0.94
C ILE A 12 -11.82 -4.03 -0.41
N TRP A 13 -12.35 -3.47 -1.50
CA TRP A 13 -11.81 -3.68 -2.85
C TRP A 13 -11.43 -2.35 -3.50
N THR A 14 -10.14 -2.02 -3.51
CA THR A 14 -9.61 -0.73 -4.01
C THR A 14 -9.33 -0.68 -5.53
N ARG A 15 -9.85 -1.68 -6.28
CA ARG A 15 -9.93 -1.80 -7.75
C ARG A 15 -8.61 -1.57 -8.52
N ASP A 16 -8.64 -0.95 -9.71
CA ASP A 16 -7.76 -1.17 -10.89
C ASP A 16 -8.04 -2.51 -11.61
N SER A 17 -9.18 -2.58 -12.31
CA SER A 17 -9.69 -3.85 -12.85
C SER A 17 -9.20 -4.19 -14.27
N HIS A 18 -9.05 -3.19 -15.14
CA HIS A 18 -8.73 -3.44 -16.55
C HIS A 18 -7.20 -3.47 -16.81
N PRO A 19 -6.73 -4.14 -17.88
CA PRO A 19 -5.31 -4.32 -18.12
C PRO A 19 -4.61 -3.01 -18.53
N HIS A 20 -3.28 -3.01 -18.41
CA HIS A 20 -2.41 -1.95 -18.91
C HIS A 20 -2.16 -2.18 -20.40
N VAL A 21 -3.05 -1.64 -21.24
CA VAL A 21 -2.97 -1.70 -22.71
C VAL A 21 -3.07 -0.28 -23.30
N PRO A 22 -2.59 -0.06 -24.54
CA PRO A 22 -2.81 1.20 -25.24
C PRO A 22 -4.28 1.63 -25.25
N SER A 23 -4.54 2.93 -25.18
CA SER A 23 -5.91 3.46 -25.06
C SER A 23 -6.82 3.10 -26.24
N GLY A 24 -6.26 2.87 -27.43
CA GLY A 24 -6.98 2.41 -28.62
C GLY A 24 -7.46 0.96 -28.56
N GLU A 25 -6.98 0.17 -27.60
CA GLU A 25 -7.41 -1.21 -27.36
C GLU A 25 -8.52 -1.31 -26.29
N LEU A 26 -8.94 -0.17 -25.73
CA LEU A 26 -10.01 -0.09 -24.74
C LEU A 26 -11.15 0.79 -25.24
N SER A 27 -12.32 0.58 -24.66
CA SER A 27 -13.49 1.43 -24.79
C SER A 27 -14.23 1.47 -23.46
N THR A 28 -15.18 2.40 -23.31
CA THR A 28 -16.07 2.43 -22.15
C THR A 28 -16.78 1.10 -21.93
N ASP A 29 -17.23 0.44 -23.02
CA ASP A 29 -17.92 -0.85 -22.94
C ASP A 29 -17.02 -1.97 -22.42
N VAL A 30 -15.78 -2.04 -22.92
CA VAL A 30 -14.79 -3.03 -22.44
C VAL A 30 -14.48 -2.81 -20.97
N VAL A 31 -14.31 -1.56 -20.53
CA VAL A 31 -14.06 -1.23 -19.12
C VAL A 31 -15.24 -1.66 -18.26
N ILE A 32 -16.48 -1.32 -18.64
CA ILE A 32 -17.69 -1.74 -17.92
C ILE A 32 -17.80 -3.27 -17.87
N GLN A 33 -17.51 -3.96 -18.98
CA GLN A 33 -17.57 -5.41 -19.05
C GLN A 33 -16.56 -6.08 -18.11
N VAL A 34 -15.32 -5.60 -18.06
CA VAL A 34 -14.29 -6.13 -17.14
C VAL A 34 -14.71 -5.91 -15.69
N ILE A 35 -15.20 -4.71 -15.37
CA ILE A 35 -15.69 -4.39 -14.02
C ILE A 35 -16.86 -5.29 -13.64
N SER A 36 -17.80 -5.51 -14.55
CA SER A 36 -18.98 -6.35 -14.33
C SER A 36 -18.57 -7.80 -14.12
N ASN A 37 -17.60 -8.31 -14.89
CA ASN A 37 -17.05 -9.67 -14.73
C ASN A 37 -16.40 -9.86 -13.35
N MET A 38 -15.55 -8.92 -12.92
CA MET A 38 -14.91 -8.97 -11.60
C MET A 38 -15.94 -8.87 -10.47
N THR A 39 -16.95 -7.99 -10.61
CA THR A 39 -18.03 -7.85 -9.62
C THR A 39 -18.85 -9.13 -9.51
N GLN A 40 -19.19 -9.75 -10.64
CA GLN A 40 -19.93 -11.00 -10.67
C GLN A 40 -19.12 -12.14 -10.04
N THR A 41 -17.84 -12.27 -10.41
CA THR A 41 -16.92 -13.26 -9.82
C THR A 41 -16.87 -13.11 -8.29
N ILE A 42 -16.70 -11.89 -7.79
CA ILE A 42 -16.68 -11.64 -6.34
C ILE A 42 -17.99 -12.07 -5.70
N ARG A 43 -19.15 -11.71 -6.28
CA ARG A 43 -20.46 -12.10 -5.75
C ARG A 43 -20.66 -13.61 -5.72
N GLU A 44 -20.29 -14.31 -6.79
CA GLU A 44 -20.41 -15.78 -6.88
C GLU A 44 -19.55 -16.48 -5.81
N PHE A 45 -18.33 -15.99 -5.60
CA PHE A 45 -17.42 -16.58 -4.63
C PHE A 45 -17.59 -16.04 -3.21
N LEU A 46 -18.29 -14.94 -2.96
CA LEU A 46 -18.41 -14.29 -1.65
C LEU A 46 -19.87 -13.88 -1.34
N LEU A 47 -20.80 -14.79 -1.64
CA LEU A 47 -22.26 -14.59 -1.68
C LEU A 47 -22.85 -13.67 -0.60
N ASP A 48 -22.53 -13.92 0.67
CA ASP A 48 -23.14 -13.20 1.80
C ASP A 48 -22.22 -12.14 2.43
N MET A 49 -21.02 -11.95 1.88
CA MET A 49 -20.05 -11.04 2.48
C MET A 49 -20.21 -9.62 1.93
N PRO A 50 -20.39 -8.59 2.78
CA PRO A 50 -20.34 -7.21 2.37
C PRO A 50 -19.01 -6.86 1.67
N VAL A 51 -19.09 -6.23 0.49
CA VAL A 51 -17.93 -5.75 -0.27
C VAL A 51 -18.04 -4.25 -0.48
N TYR A 52 -16.99 -3.52 -0.11
CA TYR A 52 -16.89 -2.06 -0.24
C TYR A 52 -15.89 -1.70 -1.36
N PRO A 53 -16.36 -1.49 -2.61
CA PRO A 53 -15.51 -1.14 -3.72
C PRO A 53 -15.17 0.35 -3.77
N ALA A 54 -13.95 0.70 -4.20
CA ALA A 54 -13.55 2.07 -4.52
C ALA A 54 -13.06 2.17 -5.97
N LEU A 55 -13.68 3.05 -6.76
CA LEU A 55 -13.30 3.28 -8.17
C LEU A 55 -11.90 3.89 -8.29
N ARG A 56 -11.23 3.56 -9.40
CA ARG A 56 -9.87 4.00 -9.65
C ARG A 56 -9.60 4.57 -11.04
N ASN A 57 -8.35 4.99 -11.25
CA ASN A 57 -7.90 5.60 -12.49
C ASN A 57 -7.98 4.66 -13.70
N HIS A 58 -7.79 3.34 -13.51
CA HIS A 58 -8.08 2.30 -14.50
C HIS A 58 -9.49 1.69 -14.33
N ASP A 59 -10.47 2.44 -13.82
CA ASP A 59 -11.88 2.02 -13.90
C ASP A 59 -12.70 3.02 -14.73
N ASN A 60 -12.05 3.72 -15.66
CA ASN A 60 -12.70 4.64 -16.59
C ASN A 60 -12.03 4.63 -17.96
N TRP A 61 -12.77 5.03 -19.00
CA TRP A 61 -12.22 5.29 -20.33
C TRP A 61 -12.57 6.70 -20.83
N PRO A 62 -11.59 7.48 -21.34
CA PRO A 62 -10.16 7.19 -21.35
C PRO A 62 -9.59 7.04 -19.93
N GLN A 63 -8.52 6.26 -19.77
CA GLN A 63 -7.87 6.08 -18.47
C GLN A 63 -7.48 7.44 -17.89
N HIS A 64 -7.56 7.59 -16.56
CA HIS A 64 -7.23 8.85 -15.87
C HIS A 64 -8.09 10.08 -16.27
N SER A 65 -9.13 9.94 -17.09
CA SER A 65 -10.00 11.06 -17.49
C SER A 65 -11.04 11.45 -16.43
N ASN A 66 -11.26 10.60 -15.41
CA ASN A 66 -12.11 10.95 -14.29
C ASN A 66 -11.44 12.05 -13.45
N SER A 67 -12.03 13.25 -13.47
CA SER A 67 -11.62 14.41 -12.67
C SER A 67 -11.85 14.24 -11.16
N THR A 68 -12.40 13.11 -10.72
CA THR A 68 -12.51 12.75 -9.31
C THR A 68 -11.17 12.18 -8.84
N HIS A 69 -10.22 13.08 -8.53
CA HIS A 69 -9.02 12.79 -7.75
C HIS A 69 -9.36 12.43 -6.28
N THR A 70 -10.32 11.54 -6.06
CA THR A 70 -10.60 10.94 -4.75
C THR A 70 -9.65 9.78 -4.45
N THR A 71 -8.79 9.40 -5.40
CA THR A 71 -7.71 8.42 -5.19
C THR A 71 -6.54 9.09 -4.48
N THR A 72 -6.72 9.21 -3.17
CA THR A 72 -5.78 9.76 -2.19
C THR A 72 -4.58 8.84 -1.99
N GLN A 73 -3.63 8.91 -2.91
CA GLN A 73 -2.29 8.43 -2.63
C GLN A 73 -1.41 9.64 -2.29
N ILE A 74 -0.96 9.70 -1.03
CA ILE A 74 -0.30 10.90 -0.54
C ILE A 74 1.13 10.97 -1.11
N TYR A 75 1.80 9.83 -1.33
CA TYR A 75 3.17 9.77 -1.90
C TYR A 75 3.43 8.51 -2.76
N ILE A 76 4.17 8.68 -3.86
CA ILE A 76 4.91 7.65 -4.61
C ILE A 76 6.34 8.16 -4.77
N GLN A 77 7.33 7.52 -4.13
CA GLN A 77 8.76 7.70 -4.44
C GLN A 77 9.17 9.18 -4.64
N ASN A 78 9.01 10.04 -3.61
CA ASN A 78 9.30 11.47 -3.63
C ASN A 78 8.43 12.36 -4.56
N THR A 79 7.45 11.79 -5.26
CA THR A 79 6.43 12.53 -6.01
C THR A 79 5.06 12.35 -5.36
N LYS A 80 4.29 13.42 -5.21
CA LYS A 80 2.92 13.29 -4.69
C LYS A 80 2.08 12.66 -5.81
N ALA A 81 1.50 11.48 -5.55
CA ALA A 81 0.64 10.80 -6.54
C ALA A 81 -0.64 11.59 -6.84
N VAL A 82 -1.02 12.44 -5.89
CA VAL A 82 -2.07 13.44 -6.01
C VAL A 82 -1.43 14.83 -6.02
N ARG A 83 -2.01 15.79 -6.75
CA ARG A 83 -1.55 17.18 -6.74
C ARG A 83 -1.43 17.70 -5.30
N GLU A 84 -0.36 18.46 -5.04
CA GLU A 84 0.00 18.98 -3.72
C GLU A 84 -1.16 19.58 -2.93
N LEU A 85 -1.95 20.45 -3.58
CA LEU A 85 -3.12 21.09 -2.99
C LEU A 85 -4.13 20.09 -2.40
N TYR A 86 -4.40 18.99 -3.11
CA TYR A 86 -5.37 18.00 -2.66
C TYR A 86 -4.80 17.09 -1.58
N SER A 87 -3.51 16.72 -1.69
CA SER A 87 -2.82 15.96 -0.65
C SER A 87 -2.80 16.71 0.68
N GLU A 88 -2.55 18.02 0.66
CA GLU A 88 -2.57 18.86 1.86
C GLU A 88 -3.96 18.98 2.48
N ARG A 89 -4.99 19.18 1.65
CA ARG A 89 -6.39 19.22 2.10
C ARG A 89 -6.80 17.90 2.74
N LEU A 90 -6.43 16.77 2.14
CA LEU A 90 -6.69 15.47 2.73
C LEU A 90 -5.99 15.30 4.07
N VAL A 91 -4.69 15.60 4.17
CA VAL A 91 -3.95 15.48 5.43
C VAL A 91 -4.60 16.33 6.52
N LYS A 92 -5.11 17.52 6.19
CA LYS A 92 -5.87 18.35 7.13
C LYS A 92 -7.15 17.67 7.60
N ILE A 93 -7.92 17.06 6.70
CA ILE A 93 -9.13 16.30 7.06
C ILE A 93 -8.77 15.14 7.98
N ILE A 94 -7.75 14.34 7.64
CA ILE A 94 -7.34 13.18 8.46
C ILE A 94 -6.96 13.65 9.87
N ARG A 95 -6.18 14.72 9.99
CA ARG A 95 -5.81 15.29 11.29
C ARG A 95 -7.02 15.76 12.10
N ASN A 96 -7.97 16.43 11.46
CA ASN A 96 -9.17 16.95 12.12
C ASN A 96 -10.12 15.84 12.61
N TYR A 97 -10.16 14.70 11.91
CA TYR A 97 -11.06 13.59 12.22
C TYR A 97 -10.31 12.36 12.76
N ARG A 98 -9.09 12.54 13.27
CA ARG A 98 -8.22 11.44 13.75
C ARG A 98 -8.86 10.55 14.82
N GLU A 99 -9.81 11.10 15.59
CA GLU A 99 -10.49 10.38 16.68
C GLU A 99 -11.51 9.36 16.18
N ILE A 100 -12.03 9.53 14.96
CA ILE A 100 -13.05 8.63 14.37
C ILE A 100 -12.49 7.76 13.24
N ILE A 101 -11.32 8.11 12.70
CA ILE A 101 -10.69 7.34 11.61
C ILE A 101 -9.79 6.26 12.21
N SER A 102 -10.21 5.00 12.10
CA SER A 102 -9.46 3.85 12.63
C SER A 102 -8.32 3.35 11.72
N GLY A 103 -8.27 3.81 10.46
CA GLY A 103 -7.20 3.45 9.53
C GLY A 103 -7.53 3.83 8.10
N HIS A 104 -6.52 3.78 7.23
CA HIS A 104 -6.67 4.02 5.81
C HIS A 104 -6.13 2.86 4.97
N PHE A 105 -6.85 2.49 3.92
CA PHE A 105 -6.52 1.33 3.08
C PHE A 105 -6.45 1.76 1.61
N TYR A 106 -5.31 1.52 0.98
CA TYR A 106 -4.96 1.95 -0.37
C TYR A 106 -4.34 0.80 -1.18
N GLY A 107 -4.10 1.03 -2.46
CA GLY A 107 -3.32 0.17 -3.37
C GLY A 107 -2.51 1.04 -4.35
N HIS A 108 -2.38 0.65 -5.63
CA HIS A 108 -1.85 1.44 -6.79
C HIS A 108 -0.39 1.25 -7.04
N THR A 109 0.39 1.30 -5.98
CA THR A 109 1.83 1.03 -6.06
C THR A 109 2.12 -0.39 -6.52
N HIS A 110 1.18 -1.32 -6.35
CA HIS A 110 1.40 -2.76 -6.43
C HIS A 110 2.47 -3.23 -5.43
N ARG A 111 2.70 -2.48 -4.34
CA ARG A 111 3.69 -2.77 -3.30
C ARG A 111 3.00 -2.74 -1.94
N ASP A 112 3.48 -3.60 -1.05
CA ASP A 112 3.12 -3.55 0.36
C ASP A 112 3.86 -2.36 1.02
N SER A 113 3.12 -1.45 1.63
CA SER A 113 3.71 -0.29 2.29
C SER A 113 2.83 0.19 3.42
N ILE A 114 3.47 0.67 4.48
CA ILE A 114 2.80 1.26 5.63
C ILE A 114 3.34 2.67 5.82
N MET A 115 2.45 3.64 5.92
CA MET A 115 2.80 5.03 6.18
C MET A 115 2.15 5.49 7.49
N PHE A 116 2.90 6.27 8.26
CA PHE A 116 2.44 6.90 9.49
C PHE A 116 2.27 8.39 9.25
N LEU A 117 1.03 8.87 9.43
CA LEU A 117 0.74 10.28 9.45
C LEU A 117 0.99 10.83 10.85
N GLN A 118 1.73 11.94 10.92
CA GLN A 118 2.01 12.65 12.15
C GLN A 118 1.35 14.04 12.15
N ASP A 119 1.12 14.58 13.35
CA ASP A 119 0.73 15.98 13.51
C ASP A 119 1.94 16.92 13.37
N GLN A 120 1.74 18.22 13.63
CA GLN A 120 2.81 19.21 13.51
C GLN A 120 3.85 19.10 14.63
N GLN A 121 3.50 18.46 15.74
CA GLN A 121 4.32 18.25 16.92
C GLN A 121 5.04 16.88 16.87
N GLY A 122 4.78 16.07 15.83
CA GLY A 122 5.35 14.73 15.66
C GLY A 122 4.56 13.62 16.35
N GLY A 123 3.40 13.94 16.94
CA GLY A 123 2.48 12.96 17.52
C GLY A 123 1.82 12.07 16.46
N PRO A 124 1.52 10.80 16.76
CA PRO A 124 0.85 9.90 15.83
C PRO A 124 -0.58 10.36 15.54
N VAL A 125 -0.97 10.39 14.28
CA VAL A 125 -2.32 10.76 13.84
C VAL A 125 -3.06 9.57 13.27
N SER A 126 -2.48 8.87 12.30
CA SER A 126 -3.12 7.72 11.68
C SER A 126 -2.11 6.83 10.95
N SER A 127 -2.50 5.59 10.70
CA SER A 127 -1.75 4.61 9.93
C SER A 127 -2.45 4.37 8.58
N LEU A 128 -1.65 4.37 7.51
CA LEU A 128 -2.09 4.17 6.15
C LEU A 128 -1.44 2.89 5.62
N PHE A 129 -2.25 1.98 5.12
CA PHE A 129 -1.82 0.67 4.61
C PHE A 129 -2.03 0.64 3.11
N VAL A 130 -0.98 0.32 2.37
CA VAL A 130 -1.01 0.12 0.93
C VAL A 130 -0.84 -1.36 0.67
N THR A 131 -1.90 -2.00 0.18
CA THR A 131 -1.91 -3.43 -0.12
C THR A 131 -1.23 -3.68 -1.49
N PRO A 132 -0.37 -4.71 -1.60
CA PRO A 132 0.22 -5.12 -2.87
C PRO A 132 -0.85 -5.63 -3.83
N ALA A 133 -0.53 -5.66 -5.13
CA ALA A 133 -1.49 -6.07 -6.15
C ALA A 133 -1.57 -7.60 -6.30
N VAL A 134 -2.72 -8.07 -6.79
CA VAL A 134 -2.85 -9.44 -7.29
C VAL A 134 -2.15 -9.59 -8.65
N THR A 135 -2.08 -8.53 -9.45
CA THR A 135 -1.33 -8.55 -10.72
C THR A 135 0.17 -8.43 -10.46
N PRO A 136 1.02 -9.26 -11.11
CA PRO A 136 2.47 -9.12 -11.09
C PRO A 136 2.98 -8.26 -12.26
N ILE A 137 2.12 -7.43 -12.87
CA ILE A 137 2.55 -6.53 -13.94
C ILE A 137 3.51 -5.49 -13.36
N LYS A 138 4.63 -5.29 -14.05
CA LYS A 138 5.60 -4.23 -13.78
C LYS A 138 5.79 -3.37 -15.01
N LYS A 139 6.22 -2.13 -14.84
CA LYS A 139 6.65 -1.28 -15.96
C LYS A 139 7.98 -1.78 -16.54
N ALA A 140 8.29 -1.38 -17.78
CA ALA A 140 9.52 -1.78 -18.44
C ALA A 140 10.77 -1.29 -17.68
N GLU A 141 10.67 -0.11 -17.07
CA GLU A 141 11.74 0.57 -16.34
C GLU A 141 11.92 0.02 -14.92
N GLU A 142 10.95 -0.73 -14.40
CA GLU A 142 11.02 -1.31 -13.06
C GLU A 142 11.91 -2.55 -13.08
N PRO A 143 12.95 -2.64 -12.24
CA PRO A 143 13.82 -3.82 -12.21
C PRO A 143 13.09 -5.06 -11.70
N TYR A 144 12.07 -4.88 -10.86
CA TYR A 144 11.42 -5.94 -10.10
C TYR A 144 9.90 -5.82 -10.14
N SER A 145 9.22 -6.95 -9.91
CA SER A 145 7.76 -7.03 -9.76
C SER A 145 7.36 -7.57 -8.38
N ASN A 146 6.07 -7.73 -8.14
CA ASN A 146 5.50 -8.36 -6.94
C ASN A 146 4.94 -9.75 -7.24
N ASN A 147 4.95 -10.62 -6.23
CA ASN A 147 4.07 -11.80 -6.20
C ASN A 147 2.61 -11.36 -6.05
N ARG A 148 1.66 -12.25 -6.39
CA ARG A 148 0.25 -11.97 -6.11
C ARG A 148 0.02 -12.01 -4.60
N ALA A 149 -0.64 -11.01 -4.05
CA ALA A 149 -0.82 -10.93 -2.60
C ALA A 149 -2.17 -10.29 -2.20
N PHE A 150 -2.59 -10.54 -0.96
CA PHE A 150 -3.73 -9.87 -0.33
C PHE A 150 -3.49 -9.73 1.18
N HIS A 151 -4.13 -8.73 1.79
CA HIS A 151 -4.12 -8.52 3.24
C HIS A 151 -5.41 -9.02 3.88
N MET A 152 -5.30 -9.51 5.11
CA MET A 152 -6.42 -9.67 6.03
C MET A 152 -6.16 -8.83 7.28
N TYR A 153 -7.15 -8.03 7.68
CA TYR A 153 -7.04 -7.10 8.79
C TYR A 153 -7.87 -7.57 9.98
N ILE A 154 -7.30 -7.55 11.17
CA ILE A 154 -8.01 -7.87 12.42
C ILE A 154 -8.50 -6.56 13.05
N PHE A 155 -9.78 -6.24 12.90
CA PHE A 155 -10.29 -4.86 12.99
C PHE A 155 -10.71 -4.36 14.39
N LEU A 156 -10.66 -5.16 15.46
CA LEU A 156 -10.95 -4.65 16.83
C LEU A 156 -9.87 -3.66 17.30
N SER A 157 -9.98 -2.39 16.90
CA SER A 157 -8.93 -1.36 16.99
C SER A 157 -7.67 -1.67 16.18
N LEU A 158 -7.85 -2.23 14.96
CA LEU A 158 -6.78 -2.65 14.02
C LEU A 158 -5.59 -3.31 14.74
N LYS A 159 -5.79 -4.53 15.23
CA LYS A 159 -4.79 -5.25 16.04
C LYS A 159 -3.64 -5.78 15.22
N ASP A 160 -3.93 -6.32 14.05
CA ASP A 160 -2.96 -7.10 13.28
C ASP A 160 -3.28 -7.13 11.79
N ILE A 161 -2.26 -7.43 10.99
CA ILE A 161 -2.32 -7.53 9.53
C ILE A 161 -1.67 -8.83 9.12
N TRP A 162 -2.41 -9.66 8.40
CA TRP A 162 -1.90 -10.94 7.89
C TRP A 162 -1.74 -10.81 6.39
N GLN A 163 -0.50 -10.92 5.93
CA GLN A 163 -0.20 -10.87 4.51
C GLN A 163 -0.10 -12.27 3.96
N TYR A 164 -0.86 -12.53 2.90
CA TYR A 164 -0.79 -13.76 2.14
C TYR A 164 -0.25 -13.48 0.75
N TYR A 165 0.53 -14.42 0.23
CA TYR A 165 1.08 -14.32 -1.11
C TYR A 165 1.03 -15.67 -1.84
N LEU A 166 1.10 -15.59 -3.17
CA LEU A 166 1.31 -16.72 -4.05
C LEU A 166 2.67 -16.57 -4.72
N ASN A 167 3.58 -17.51 -4.44
CA ASN A 167 4.84 -17.59 -5.16
C ASN A 167 4.57 -17.98 -6.61
N LEU A 168 4.69 -17.02 -7.53
CA LEU A 168 4.36 -17.23 -8.93
C LEU A 168 5.31 -18.19 -9.65
N ILE A 169 6.57 -18.24 -9.24
CA ILE A 169 7.55 -19.16 -9.85
C ILE A 169 7.16 -20.59 -9.52
N GLU A 170 6.97 -20.88 -8.24
CA GLU A 170 6.55 -22.19 -7.73
C GLU A 170 5.18 -22.58 -8.32
N ALA A 171 4.21 -21.67 -8.29
CA ALA A 171 2.87 -21.94 -8.79
C ALA A 171 2.84 -22.27 -10.29
N ASN A 172 3.67 -21.61 -11.09
CA ASN A 172 3.76 -21.87 -12.52
C ASN A 172 4.49 -23.18 -12.83
N GLN A 173 5.55 -23.50 -12.07
CA GLN A 173 6.30 -24.75 -12.23
C GLN A 173 5.46 -25.96 -11.84
N GLU A 174 4.74 -25.88 -10.73
CA GLU A 174 3.99 -26.99 -10.14
C GLU A 174 2.53 -27.03 -10.59
N LYS A 175 2.08 -26.00 -11.33
CA LYS A 175 0.69 -25.84 -11.81
C LYS A 175 -0.35 -25.91 -10.69
N ARG A 176 -0.01 -25.41 -9.51
CA ARG A 176 -0.88 -25.35 -8.33
C ARG A 176 -0.83 -23.96 -7.70
N SER A 177 -1.95 -23.48 -7.18
CA SER A 177 -2.04 -22.13 -6.60
C SER A 177 -1.99 -22.17 -5.08
N ASP A 178 -0.83 -22.51 -4.53
CA ASP A 178 -0.67 -22.68 -3.08
C ASP A 178 -0.31 -21.36 -2.40
N TRP A 179 -1.35 -20.68 -1.94
CA TRP A 179 -1.23 -19.44 -1.18
C TRP A 179 -0.66 -19.70 0.21
N LYS A 180 0.33 -18.89 0.60
CA LYS A 180 1.05 -19.02 1.87
C LYS A 180 0.93 -17.72 2.67
N LEU A 181 0.97 -17.84 3.99
CA LEU A 181 1.14 -16.69 4.89
C LEU A 181 2.57 -16.18 4.76
N GLU A 182 2.75 -14.92 4.39
CA GLU A 182 4.06 -14.26 4.31
C GLU A 182 4.51 -13.78 5.68
N TYR A 183 3.66 -13.01 6.37
CA TYR A 183 3.93 -12.51 7.71
C TYR A 183 2.65 -12.17 8.49
N LEU A 184 2.82 -12.06 9.82
CA LEU A 184 1.86 -11.45 10.75
C LEU A 184 2.43 -10.10 11.20
N GLY A 185 1.65 -9.04 11.19
CA GLY A 185 2.10 -7.69 11.52
C GLY A 185 2.69 -7.54 12.92
N GLN A 186 2.24 -8.35 13.89
CA GLN A 186 2.83 -8.37 15.24
C GLN A 186 4.08 -9.25 15.39
N SER A 187 4.48 -9.98 14.35
CA SER A 187 5.60 -10.92 14.45
C SER A 187 6.98 -10.24 14.40
N GLU A 188 7.97 -10.88 15.00
CA GLU A 188 9.38 -10.50 14.81
C GLU A 188 9.80 -10.55 13.33
N THR A 189 9.17 -11.43 12.54
CA THR A 189 9.37 -11.52 11.08
C THR A 189 8.93 -10.22 10.41
N PHE A 190 7.76 -9.69 10.77
CA PHE A 190 7.33 -8.37 10.28
C PHE A 190 8.27 -7.28 10.76
N GLN A 191 8.76 -7.32 12.01
CA GLN A 191 9.70 -6.31 12.48
C GLN A 191 11.04 -6.37 11.72
N LYS A 192 11.53 -7.55 11.37
CA LYS A 192 12.72 -7.73 10.52
C LYS A 192 12.45 -7.33 9.06
N TYR A 193 11.29 -7.66 8.52
CA TYR A 193 10.83 -7.24 7.20
C TYR A 193 10.75 -5.71 7.15
N PHE A 194 9.95 -5.09 8.01
CA PHE A 194 9.81 -3.64 8.10
C PHE A 194 11.14 -2.91 8.40
N CYS A 195 12.00 -3.44 9.27
CA CYS A 195 13.25 -2.78 9.68
C CYS A 195 14.47 -3.08 8.78
N HIS A 196 14.51 -4.21 8.05
CA HIS A 196 15.68 -4.66 7.28
C HIS A 196 15.36 -5.00 5.82
N PHE A 197 14.13 -5.41 5.50
CA PHE A 197 13.76 -6.06 4.25
C PHE A 197 12.37 -5.62 3.77
N MET A 198 12.36 -4.58 2.94
CA MET A 198 11.16 -4.22 2.19
C MET A 198 10.70 -5.40 1.35
N VAL A 199 9.46 -5.83 1.52
CA VAL A 199 8.63 -6.54 0.52
C VAL A 199 9.37 -7.45 -0.44
N SER A 200 10.02 -8.48 0.12
CA SER A 200 10.43 -9.71 -0.59
C SER A 200 11.01 -9.50 -2.00
N TYR A 201 11.85 -8.49 -2.21
CA TYR A 201 12.65 -8.34 -3.42
C TYR A 201 13.90 -7.48 -3.18
N ASP A 202 15.07 -8.14 -3.25
CA ASP A 202 16.47 -7.68 -3.20
C ASP A 202 16.93 -6.55 -2.23
N VAL A 203 18.16 -6.69 -1.74
CA VAL A 203 18.80 -5.84 -0.73
C VAL A 203 18.88 -4.39 -1.22
N CYS A 204 18.33 -3.47 -0.43
CA CYS A 204 18.34 -2.03 -0.69
C CYS A 204 19.24 -1.31 0.32
N ASP A 205 20.31 -0.72 -0.19
CA ASP A 205 21.30 0.01 0.60
C ASP A 205 21.27 1.53 0.36
N GLY A 206 21.83 2.28 1.31
CA GLY A 206 22.07 3.73 1.20
C GLY A 206 20.83 4.58 0.88
N ALA A 207 20.85 5.24 -0.28
CA ALA A 207 19.84 6.23 -0.70
C ALA A 207 18.43 5.65 -0.89
N CYS A 208 18.33 4.36 -1.24
CA CYS A 208 17.06 3.66 -1.38
C CYS A 208 16.38 3.50 0.00
N LYS A 209 17.13 3.13 1.04
CA LYS A 209 16.64 3.02 2.42
C LYS A 209 16.17 4.37 2.96
N LEU A 210 16.92 5.44 2.67
CA LEU A 210 16.57 6.80 3.08
C LEU A 210 15.27 7.30 2.42
N THR A 211 15.11 7.08 1.11
CA THR A 211 13.90 7.46 0.37
C THR A 211 12.64 6.76 0.91
N GLN A 212 12.79 5.52 1.36
CA GLN A 212 11.69 4.70 1.88
C GLN A 212 11.30 5.11 3.30
N VAL A 213 12.26 5.38 4.18
CA VAL A 213 11.98 5.95 5.51
C VAL A 213 11.24 7.30 5.40
N PHE A 214 11.61 8.12 4.40
CA PHE A 214 10.87 9.35 4.11
C PHE A 214 9.46 9.11 3.57
N ALA A 215 9.24 8.05 2.79
CA ALA A 215 7.92 7.68 2.31
C ALA A 215 7.01 7.11 3.42
N VAL A 216 7.60 6.45 4.42
CA VAL A 216 6.89 5.90 5.60
C VAL A 216 6.39 7.02 6.52
N HIS A 217 7.17 8.10 6.72
CA HIS A 217 6.76 9.20 7.58
C HIS A 217 6.23 10.39 6.78
N ILE A 218 4.91 10.57 6.80
CA ILE A 218 4.28 11.73 6.15
C ILE A 218 4.43 12.96 7.06
N LYS A 219 5.48 13.74 6.81
CA LYS A 219 5.66 15.09 7.37
C LYS A 219 5.49 16.15 6.27
N GLN A 220 4.90 17.29 6.63
CA GLN A 220 4.91 18.48 5.77
C GLN A 220 6.37 18.93 5.60
N MET A 221 6.77 19.37 4.41
CA MET A 221 8.16 19.63 3.95
C MET A 221 8.98 20.66 4.77
N ALA A 222 8.53 21.12 5.93
CA ALA A 222 9.21 22.16 6.72
C ALA A 222 10.08 21.67 7.89
N SER A 223 10.09 20.38 8.21
CA SER A 223 10.77 19.88 9.43
C SER A 223 11.87 18.87 9.12
N LYS A 224 13.09 19.24 9.53
CA LYS A 224 14.35 18.48 9.58
C LYS A 224 14.22 17.09 10.28
N TRP A 225 15.32 16.30 10.31
CA TRP A 225 15.61 15.16 11.22
C TRP A 225 15.08 13.75 10.81
N TYR A 226 15.63 12.53 11.10
CA TYR A 226 16.94 11.77 11.10
C TYR A 226 16.54 10.32 10.75
N CYS A 227 17.47 9.52 10.24
CA CYS A 227 17.19 8.13 9.84
C CYS A 227 17.90 7.12 10.75
N CYS A 228 17.30 5.93 10.91
CA CYS A 228 17.86 4.76 11.57
C CYS A 228 19.06 4.20 10.80
N THR A 229 20.25 4.76 11.00
CA THR A 229 21.53 4.13 10.63
C THR A 229 22.54 4.36 11.75
N LYS A 230 22.76 3.33 12.57
CA LYS A 230 23.98 3.26 13.40
C LYS A 230 25.13 2.89 12.47
N GLY A 231 26.15 3.75 12.46
CA GLY A 231 27.46 3.44 11.89
C GLY A 231 27.54 3.61 10.38
N GLU A 232 27.84 4.82 9.93
CA GLU A 232 28.90 5.12 8.95
C GLU A 232 28.84 6.63 8.66
N GLY A 233 29.96 7.31 8.91
CA GLY A 233 30.06 8.76 8.76
C GLY A 233 30.03 9.14 7.28
N ILE A 234 29.14 10.04 6.90
CA ILE A 234 29.11 10.64 5.55
C ILE A 234 29.13 12.16 5.70
N HIS A 235 30.10 12.78 5.02
CA HIS A 235 30.45 14.19 5.07
C HIS A 235 29.36 15.14 4.55
N GLU A 236 29.37 16.34 5.14
CA GLU A 236 28.42 17.44 5.00
C GLU A 236 28.04 17.83 3.56
N LYS A 237 26.75 17.69 3.24
CA LYS A 237 25.99 18.71 2.50
C LYS A 237 24.60 18.82 3.13
N ASN A 238 24.41 19.81 4.01
CA ASN A 238 23.11 20.37 4.46
C ASN A 238 21.99 19.40 4.85
N PHE A 239 22.23 18.40 5.71
CA PHE A 239 21.16 17.60 6.34
C PHE A 239 21.38 17.49 7.86
N PHE A 240 20.49 18.14 8.64
CA PHE A 240 20.41 18.09 10.10
C PHE A 240 19.18 17.28 10.54
N PHE A 241 19.13 15.98 10.29
CA PHE A 241 19.41 14.95 11.28
C PHE A 241 19.07 15.17 12.83
N GLN A 242 18.06 14.46 13.49
CA GLN A 242 17.99 13.72 14.85
C GLN A 242 16.70 12.82 15.16
N CYS A 243 16.89 11.52 15.45
CA CYS A 243 15.86 10.44 15.62
C CYS A 243 15.35 10.37 17.07
N THR A 244 14.13 9.86 17.31
CA THR A 244 13.66 9.48 18.65
C THR A 244 13.03 8.08 18.64
N CYS A 245 13.56 7.20 19.49
CA CYS A 245 13.05 5.86 19.79
C CYS A 245 11.77 5.92 20.63
N PHE A 246 10.88 4.94 20.45
CA PHE A 246 9.87 4.60 21.46
C PHE A 246 10.56 3.99 22.69
N ILE A 247 10.40 4.64 23.84
CA ILE A 247 10.55 3.99 25.14
C ILE A 247 9.27 3.17 25.33
N SER A 248 9.42 1.84 25.42
CA SER A 248 8.40 0.99 26.05
C SER A 248 8.30 1.40 27.52
N GLN A 249 7.14 1.89 27.94
CA GLN A 249 6.74 1.80 29.34
C GLN A 249 5.68 0.70 29.44
N LYS A 250 6.14 -0.53 29.60
CA LYS A 250 5.95 -1.33 30.82
C LYS A 250 7.02 -2.42 30.84
#